data_AF-A0A535P7M8-F1
#
_entry.id   AF-A0A535P7M8-F1
#
_cell.length_a   1.000
_cell.length_b   1.000
_cell.length_c   1.000
_cell.angle_alpha   90.00
_cell.angle_beta   90.00
_cell.angle_gamma   90.00
#
_symmetry.space_group_name_H-M   'P 1'
#
loop_
_entity.id
_entity.type
_entity.pdbx_description
1 polymer ?
#
loop_
_entity_poly.entity_id
_entity_poly.type
_entity_poly.pdbx_seq_one_letter_code
_entity_poly.pdbx_strand_id
1 'polypeptide(L)'
;MMEEHPSDAVHVNIGGTLVMLDAAAAAGVDRFVFVSTDKAVRPSSVMGASKRVGEMLVADAARLTGQPYVSVRFGNVLGSTGSVVPIFQEQMENGEPLTITHPDMTRFFMTIPEAAWLILDAAALG
;
A
#
# COMPACT_ATOMS: atom_id res chain seq x y z
N MET A 1 -4.39 -1.48 -15.30
CA MET A 1 -4.80 -2.66 -14.49
C MET A 1 -5.87 -2.34 -13.44
N MET A 2 -5.59 -1.64 -12.32
CA MET A 2 -6.63 -1.39 -11.29
C MET A 2 -7.72 -0.40 -11.74
N GLU A 3 -7.37 0.62 -12.52
CA GLU A 3 -8.36 1.55 -13.09
C GLU A 3 -9.22 0.89 -14.18
N GLU A 4 -8.68 -0.14 -14.84
CA GLU A 4 -9.38 -0.90 -15.88
C GLU A 4 -10.24 -2.02 -15.28
N HIS A 5 -9.85 -2.53 -14.11
CA HIS A 5 -10.56 -3.58 -13.37
C HIS A 5 -10.85 -3.14 -11.92
N PRO A 6 -11.71 -2.12 -11.74
CA PRO A 6 -11.96 -1.53 -10.42
C PRO A 6 -12.65 -2.48 -9.45
N SER A 7 -13.44 -3.43 -9.94
CA SER A 7 -14.05 -4.49 -9.12
C SER A 7 -13.02 -5.31 -8.37
N ASP A 8 -11.91 -5.64 -9.03
CA ASP A 8 -10.86 -6.48 -8.47
C ASP A 8 -10.07 -5.70 -7.42
N ALA A 9 -9.82 -4.43 -7.68
CA ALA A 9 -9.22 -3.52 -6.70
C ALA A 9 -10.08 -3.40 -5.44
N VAL A 10 -11.40 -3.27 -5.59
CA VAL A 10 -12.34 -3.25 -4.45
C VAL A 10 -12.32 -4.59 -3.72
N HIS A 11 -12.44 -5.71 -4.44
CA HIS A 11 -12.48 -7.03 -3.85
C HIS A 11 -11.22 -7.34 -3.03
N VAL A 12 -10.04 -7.08 -3.61
CA VAL A 12 -8.76 -7.36 -2.96
C VAL A 12 -8.45 -6.35 -1.86
N ASN A 13 -8.48 -5.05 -2.15
CA ASN A 13 -8.02 -4.04 -1.19
C ASN A 13 -9.02 -3.77 -0.07
N ILE A 14 -10.33 -3.81 -0.36
CA ILE A 14 -11.37 -3.54 0.65
C ILE A 14 -11.87 -4.87 1.22
N GLY A 15 -12.35 -5.77 0.37
CA GLY A 15 -12.86 -7.07 0.79
C GLY A 15 -11.82 -7.90 1.53
N GLY A 16 -10.61 -8.00 0.99
CA GLY A 16 -9.49 -8.70 1.66
C GLY A 16 -9.13 -8.08 3.01
N THR A 17 -9.19 -6.74 3.14
CA THR A 17 -8.93 -6.07 4.43
C THR A 17 -9.99 -6.41 5.47
N LEU A 18 -11.28 -6.43 5.09
CA LEU A 18 -12.36 -6.85 5.99
C LEU A 18 -12.14 -8.28 6.50
N VAL A 19 -11.86 -9.21 5.59
CA VAL A 19 -11.62 -10.63 5.95
C VAL A 19 -10.46 -10.75 6.94
N MET A 20 -9.37 -10.01 6.73
CA MET A 20 -8.22 -10.03 7.63
C MET A 20 -8.52 -9.42 9.00
N LEU A 21 -9.29 -8.32 9.06
CA LEU A 21 -9.69 -7.69 10.31
C LEU A 21 -10.63 -8.59 11.11
N ASP A 22 -11.62 -9.22 10.47
CA ASP A 22 -12.53 -10.16 11.10
C ASP A 22 -11.78 -11.37 11.67
N ALA A 23 -10.85 -11.94 10.89
CA ALA A 23 -10.02 -13.04 11.34
C ALA A 23 -9.12 -12.65 12.51
N ALA A 24 -8.51 -11.46 12.45
CA ALA A 24 -7.66 -10.95 13.52
C ALA A 24 -8.45 -10.74 14.82
N ALA A 25 -9.65 -10.16 14.73
CA ALA A 25 -10.54 -9.98 15.88
C ALA A 25 -11.00 -11.32 16.48
N ALA A 26 -11.40 -12.29 15.63
CA ALA A 26 -11.84 -13.60 16.08
C ALA A 26 -10.72 -14.42 16.75
N ALA A 27 -9.48 -14.22 16.30
CA ALA A 27 -8.29 -14.85 16.87
C ALA A 27 -7.72 -14.11 18.09
N GLY A 28 -8.26 -12.93 18.45
CA GLY A 28 -7.74 -12.11 19.55
C GLY A 28 -6.33 -11.57 19.29
N VAL A 29 -6.02 -11.19 18.04
CA VAL A 29 -4.72 -10.63 17.67
C VAL A 29 -4.50 -9.30 18.39
N ASP A 30 -3.38 -9.18 19.11
CA ASP A 30 -3.08 -7.99 19.88
C ASP A 30 -2.68 -6.79 19.02
N ARG A 31 -2.10 -7.01 17.83
CA ARG A 31 -1.62 -5.92 16.96
C ARG A 31 -1.83 -6.21 15.49
N PHE A 32 -2.24 -5.20 14.72
CA PHE A 32 -2.43 -5.31 13.28
C PHE A 32 -1.81 -4.10 12.56
N VAL A 33 -1.00 -4.36 11.53
CA VAL A 33 -0.41 -3.30 10.70
C VAL A 33 -0.91 -3.43 9.27
N PHE A 34 -1.60 -2.40 8.80
CA PHE A 34 -2.05 -2.29 7.42
C PHE A 34 -1.09 -1.45 6.59
N VAL A 35 -0.65 -1.99 5.45
CA VAL A 35 0.20 -1.27 4.50
C VAL A 35 -0.67 -0.53 3.47
N SER A 36 -0.65 0.79 3.56
CA SER A 36 -1.27 1.75 2.66
C SER A 36 -0.22 2.49 1.81
N THR A 37 -0.60 3.57 1.16
CA THR A 37 0.18 4.29 0.16
C THR A 37 -0.08 5.79 0.23
N ASP A 38 0.90 6.58 -0.22
CA ASP A 38 0.78 8.02 -0.43
C ASP A 38 -0.46 8.41 -1.27
N LYS A 39 -0.88 7.57 -2.23
CA LYS A 39 -2.03 7.84 -3.10
C LYS A 39 -3.38 7.75 -2.38
N ALA A 40 -3.41 7.26 -1.15
CA ALA A 40 -4.60 7.30 -0.30
C ALA A 40 -4.88 8.72 0.24
N VAL A 41 -3.91 9.64 0.15
CA VAL A 41 -4.08 11.05 0.53
C VAL A 41 -4.79 11.80 -0.60
N ARG A 42 -6.06 12.20 -0.37
CA ARG A 42 -6.93 12.84 -1.37
C ARG A 42 -6.93 12.06 -2.70
N PRO A 43 -7.46 10.84 -2.68
CA PRO A 43 -7.28 9.90 -3.78
C PRO A 43 -7.91 10.42 -5.07
N SER A 44 -7.14 10.33 -6.16
CA SER A 44 -7.58 10.64 -7.53
C SER A 44 -7.59 9.40 -8.43
N SER A 45 -7.53 8.21 -7.83
CA SER A 45 -7.46 6.91 -8.52
C SER A 45 -8.20 5.83 -7.72
N VAL A 46 -8.65 4.77 -8.37
CA VAL A 46 -9.31 3.61 -7.73
C VAL A 46 -8.37 2.95 -6.72
N MET A 47 -7.07 2.85 -7.05
CA MET A 47 -6.08 2.33 -6.11
C MET A 47 -6.04 3.18 -4.83
N GLY A 48 -5.89 4.50 -4.97
CA GLY A 48 -5.85 5.40 -3.82
C GLY A 48 -7.14 5.37 -3.01
N ALA A 49 -8.29 5.36 -3.68
CA ALA A 49 -9.60 5.34 -3.03
C ALA A 49 -9.81 4.04 -2.24
N SER A 50 -9.49 2.89 -2.84
CA SER A 50 -9.62 1.58 -2.16
C SER A 50 -8.68 1.43 -0.97
N LYS A 51 -7.43 1.91 -1.06
CA LYS A 51 -6.52 1.96 0.09
C LYS A 51 -7.01 2.92 1.19
N ARG A 52 -7.59 4.06 0.82
CA ARG A 52 -8.20 5.00 1.78
C ARG A 52 -9.35 4.36 2.54
N VAL A 53 -10.19 3.58 1.89
CA VAL A 53 -11.24 2.80 2.58
C VAL A 53 -10.61 1.78 3.52
N GLY A 54 -9.57 1.06 3.11
CA GLY A 54 -8.83 0.15 3.98
C GLY A 54 -8.32 0.81 5.28
N GLU A 55 -7.75 2.01 5.18
CA GLU A 55 -7.34 2.80 6.37
C GLU A 55 -8.51 3.11 7.31
N MET A 56 -9.67 3.45 6.75
CA MET A 56 -10.86 3.74 7.56
C MET A 56 -11.39 2.50 8.28
N LEU A 57 -11.35 1.34 7.63
CA LEU A 57 -11.73 0.06 8.21
C LEU A 57 -10.82 -0.33 9.38
N VAL A 58 -9.51 -0.17 9.19
CA VAL A 58 -8.50 -0.47 10.23
C VAL A 58 -8.68 0.46 11.43
N ALA A 59 -8.92 1.76 11.18
CA ALA A 59 -9.18 2.73 12.24
C ALA A 59 -10.47 2.42 13.03
N ASP A 60 -11.54 1.99 12.36
CA ASP A 60 -12.76 1.58 13.05
C ASP A 60 -12.55 0.28 13.85
N ALA A 61 -11.84 -0.69 13.30
CA ALA A 61 -11.48 -1.91 14.01
C ALA A 61 -10.65 -1.62 15.26
N ALA A 62 -9.67 -0.72 15.20
CA ALA A 62 -8.90 -0.27 16.36
C ALA A 62 -9.80 0.29 17.47
N ARG A 63 -10.80 1.10 17.10
CA ARG A 63 -11.77 1.68 18.03
C ARG A 63 -12.67 0.62 18.68
N LEU A 64 -13.07 -0.39 17.91
CA LEU A 64 -13.97 -1.46 18.37
C LEU A 64 -13.24 -2.48 19.27
N THR A 65 -12.01 -2.84 18.94
CA THR A 65 -11.23 -3.82 19.69
C THR A 65 -10.45 -3.21 20.86
N GLY A 66 -10.16 -1.91 20.80
CA GLY A 66 -9.25 -1.25 21.72
C GLY A 66 -7.77 -1.67 21.53
N GLN A 67 -7.47 -2.43 20.48
CA GLN A 67 -6.14 -2.92 20.17
C GLN A 67 -5.42 -1.99 19.16
N PRO A 68 -4.08 -1.96 19.16
CA PRO A 68 -3.27 -1.18 18.21
C PRO A 68 -3.35 -1.73 16.78
N TYR A 69 -4.42 -1.33 16.09
CA TYR A 69 -4.65 -1.62 14.68
C TYR A 69 -4.33 -0.35 13.90
N VAL A 70 -3.17 -0.34 13.25
CA VAL A 70 -2.57 0.87 12.69
C VAL A 70 -2.34 0.73 11.20
N SER A 71 -2.26 1.88 10.52
CA SER A 71 -1.95 1.95 9.09
C SER A 71 -0.65 2.72 8.87
N VAL A 72 0.25 2.15 8.07
CA VAL A 72 1.43 2.83 7.55
C VAL A 72 1.22 3.23 6.10
N ARG A 73 1.82 4.32 5.63
CA ARG A 73 1.73 4.76 4.23
C ARG A 73 3.10 4.79 3.59
N PHE A 74 3.24 4.09 2.48
CA PHE A 74 4.49 4.08 1.72
C PHE A 74 4.46 5.05 0.54
N GLY A 75 5.63 5.62 0.25
CA GLY A 75 5.94 6.14 -1.08
C GLY A 75 6.26 5.00 -2.04
N ASN A 76 6.94 5.30 -3.15
CA ASN A 76 7.42 4.27 -4.05
C ASN A 76 8.62 3.54 -3.43
N VAL A 77 8.58 2.21 -3.40
CA VAL A 77 9.72 1.40 -2.91
C VAL A 77 10.68 1.14 -4.08
N LEU A 78 11.95 1.51 -3.92
CA LEU A 78 12.96 1.31 -4.94
C LEU A 78 13.20 -0.17 -5.21
N GLY A 79 13.19 -0.55 -6.50
CA GLY A 79 13.44 -1.92 -6.92
C GLY A 79 12.31 -2.90 -6.61
N SER A 80 11.12 -2.42 -6.19
CA SER A 80 9.97 -3.31 -6.00
C SER A 80 9.50 -3.89 -7.34
N THR A 81 8.97 -5.11 -7.32
CA THR A 81 8.44 -5.80 -8.51
C THR A 81 7.46 -4.91 -9.28
N GLY A 82 7.64 -4.81 -10.60
CA GLY A 82 6.78 -4.01 -11.48
C GLY A 82 6.90 -2.49 -11.29
N SER A 83 7.90 -2.00 -10.55
CA SER A 83 8.18 -0.56 -10.45
C SER A 83 9.03 -0.06 -11.62
N VAL A 84 9.14 1.26 -11.74
CA VAL A 84 9.82 1.92 -12.86
C VAL A 84 11.30 1.55 -12.99
N VAL A 85 12.01 1.31 -11.88
CA VAL A 85 13.45 1.05 -11.91
C VAL A 85 13.76 -0.30 -12.60
N PRO A 86 13.15 -1.44 -12.20
CA PRO A 86 13.27 -2.70 -12.93
C PRO A 86 12.85 -2.60 -14.40
N ILE A 87 11.76 -1.88 -14.70
CA ILE A 87 11.28 -1.70 -16.08
C ILE A 87 12.34 -0.98 -16.91
N PHE A 88 12.93 0.09 -16.38
CA PHE A 88 14.00 0.81 -17.10
C PHE A 88 15.26 -0.03 -17.26
N GLN A 89 15.61 -0.86 -16.27
CA GLN A 89 16.73 -1.80 -16.39
C GLN A 89 16.48 -2.80 -17.53
N GLU A 90 15.30 -3.40 -17.59
CA GLU A 90 14.90 -4.33 -18.66
C GLU A 90 14.92 -3.66 -20.04
N GLN A 91 14.40 -2.43 -20.16
CA GLN A 91 14.45 -1.65 -21.39
C GLN A 91 15.89 -1.38 -21.84
N MET A 92 16.79 -1.02 -20.92
CA MET A 92 18.21 -0.81 -21.24
C MET A 92 18.89 -2.09 -21.69
N GLU A 93 18.65 -3.21 -21.01
CA GLU A 93 19.20 -4.52 -21.33
C GLU A 93 18.75 -5.01 -22.72
N ASN A 94 17.51 -4.71 -23.09
CA ASN A 94 16.95 -5.04 -24.41
C ASN A 94 17.30 -4.02 -25.51
N GLY A 95 18.01 -2.93 -25.18
CA GLY A 95 18.34 -1.86 -26.13
C GLY A 95 17.13 -1.02 -26.57
N GLU A 96 16.07 -1.00 -25.77
CA GLU A 96 14.84 -0.25 -26.01
C GLU A 96 14.96 1.20 -25.48
N PRO A 97 14.26 2.17 -26.10
CA PRO A 97 14.12 3.51 -25.54
C PRO A 97 13.40 3.49 -24.19
N LEU A 98 13.84 4.34 -23.25
CA LEU A 98 13.18 4.46 -21.95
C LEU A 98 11.79 5.10 -22.09
N THR A 99 10.78 4.45 -21.53
CA THR A 99 9.40 4.96 -21.55
C THR A 99 9.20 6.00 -20.45
N ILE A 100 9.35 7.28 -20.80
CA ILE A 100 9.06 8.41 -19.90
C ILE A 100 7.60 8.84 -20.07
N THR A 101 6.80 8.76 -19.01
CA THR A 101 5.39 9.17 -19.04
C THR A 101 5.22 10.69 -19.00
N HIS A 102 5.91 11.36 -18.10
CA HIS A 102 5.97 12.82 -18.03
C HIS A 102 7.28 13.26 -17.36
N PRO A 103 8.10 14.12 -17.99
CA PRO A 103 9.45 14.46 -17.51
C PRO A 103 9.46 15.21 -16.17
N ASP A 104 8.46 16.06 -15.93
CA ASP A 104 8.40 16.86 -14.69
C ASP A 104 7.76 16.12 -13.50
N MET A 105 7.49 14.82 -13.64
CA MET A 105 6.82 14.05 -12.59
C MET A 105 7.78 13.76 -11.43
N THR A 106 7.42 14.22 -10.24
CA THR A 106 8.15 13.92 -9.00
C THR A 106 7.46 12.84 -8.17
N ARG A 107 8.25 12.05 -7.44
CA ARG A 107 7.77 10.96 -6.58
C ARG A 107 8.61 10.88 -5.31
N PHE A 108 7.97 10.55 -4.20
CA PHE A 108 8.68 10.16 -2.98
C PHE A 108 9.11 8.70 -3.11
N PHE A 109 10.38 8.45 -2.81
CA PHE A 109 10.95 7.12 -2.82
C PHE A 109 11.44 6.73 -1.44
N MET A 110 11.41 5.43 -1.19
CA MET A 110 12.03 4.81 -0.03
C MET A 110 12.71 3.50 -0.44
N THR A 111 13.69 3.10 0.33
CA THR A 111 14.40 1.83 0.20
C THR A 111 13.61 0.70 0.85
N ILE A 112 13.93 -0.55 0.49
CA ILE A 112 13.32 -1.74 1.10
C ILE A 112 13.55 -1.76 2.63
N PRO A 113 14.77 -1.49 3.16
CA PRO A 113 14.97 -1.41 4.60
C PRO A 113 14.12 -0.36 5.29
N GLU A 114 13.97 0.85 4.71
CA GLU A 114 13.12 1.89 5.29
C GLU A 114 11.64 1.46 5.37
N ALA A 115 11.14 0.78 4.33
CA ALA A 115 9.78 0.25 4.31
C ALA A 115 9.57 -0.85 5.37
N ALA A 116 10.55 -1.75 5.51
CA ALA A 116 10.52 -2.80 6.53
C ALA A 116 10.58 -2.22 7.95
N TRP A 117 11.48 -1.25 8.19
CA TRP A 117 11.60 -0.56 9.47
C TRP A 117 10.31 0.15 9.85
N LEU A 118 9.68 0.84 8.91
CA LEU A 118 8.41 1.52 9.18
C LEU A 118 7.30 0.55 9.62
N ILE A 119 7.24 -0.66 9.05
CA ILE A 119 6.29 -1.69 9.49
C ILE A 119 6.63 -2.17 10.90
N LEU A 120 7.91 -2.47 11.16
CA LEU A 120 8.35 -2.98 12.46
C LEU A 120 8.15 -1.95 13.57
N ASP A 121 8.44 -0.68 13.31
CA ASP A 121 8.24 0.42 14.25
C ASP A 121 6.74 0.61 14.54
N ALA A 122 5.88 0.57 13.51
CA ALA A 122 4.43 0.64 13.70
C ALA A 122 3.90 -0.58 14.48
N ALA A 123 4.44 -1.78 14.23
CA ALA A 123 4.08 -2.96 15.00
C ALA A 123 4.55 -2.88 16.46
N ALA A 124 5.69 -2.25 16.74
CA ALA A 124 6.27 -2.16 18.08
C ALA A 124 5.71 -1.00 18.93
N LEU A 125 5.41 0.14 18.31
CA LEU A 125 5.08 1.39 18.99
C LEU A 125 3.64 1.88 18.77
N GLY A 126 2.97 1.38 17.72
CA GLY A 126 1.62 1.76 17.34
C GLY A 126 0.54 1.17 18.25
#